data_AF-A0A954D3D0-F1
#
_entry.id   AF-A0A954D3D0-F1
#
_cell.length_a   1.000
_cell.length_b   1.000
_cell.length_c   1.000
_cell.angle_alpha   90.00
_cell.angle_beta   90.00
_cell.angle_gamma   90.00
#
_symmetry.space_group_name_H-M   'P 1'
#
loop_
_entity.id
_entity.type
_entity.pdbx_description
1 polymer ?
#
loop_
_entity_poly.entity_id
_entity_poly.type
_entity_poly.pdbx_seq_one_letter_code
_entity_poly.pdbx_strand_id
1 'polypeptide(L)'
;MSHFVRFTGMAMLVSLVACVSPERHRQVLSANRALQEERDDMKRFVAQAQQENARLAQELERIRPRIKDAAELERQKKEVEAILTGLKRGGGGSLPPGVKTLSTTEGLMLRVEGRVLFSSGSTKLSQSGQDTLKRLVDTIRDHTGQVRVAGHTDDDPI
;
A
#
# COMPACT_ATOMS: atom_id res chain seq x y z
N MET A 1 5.78 -27.89 98.25
CA MET A 1 4.52 -27.11 98.19
C MET A 1 4.87 -25.63 98.28
N SER A 2 5.47 -25.03 97.25
CA SER A 2 5.87 -23.60 97.24
C SER A 2 6.23 -23.01 95.86
N HIS A 3 5.86 -23.65 94.75
CA HIS A 3 6.15 -23.13 93.39
C HIS A 3 4.92 -22.62 92.63
N PHE A 4 3.73 -22.66 93.23
CA PHE A 4 2.48 -22.32 92.54
C PHE A 4 2.02 -20.86 92.69
N VAL A 5 2.71 -20.03 93.49
CA VAL A 5 2.22 -18.68 93.87
C VAL A 5 2.98 -17.53 93.19
N ARG A 6 4.04 -17.81 92.43
CA ARG A 6 4.84 -16.75 91.77
C ARG A 6 4.53 -16.51 90.30
N PHE A 7 3.69 -17.33 89.67
CA PHE A 7 3.36 -17.19 88.24
C PHE A 7 2.11 -16.34 87.96
N THR A 8 1.34 -16.00 89.00
CA THR A 8 0.08 -15.24 88.88
C THR A 8 0.25 -13.73 88.88
N GLY A 9 1.45 -13.20 89.15
CA GLY A 9 1.72 -11.76 89.22
C GLY A 9 2.14 -11.08 87.90
N MET A 10 2.43 -11.85 86.85
CA MET A 10 3.04 -11.32 85.61
C MET A 10 2.27 -11.75 84.35
N ALA A 11 0.95 -11.90 84.45
CA ALA A 11 0.06 -12.19 83.32
C ALA A 11 -1.05 -11.13 83.14
N MET A 12 -1.01 -10.03 83.90
CA MET A 12 -2.10 -9.06 83.95
C MET A 12 -1.62 -7.62 83.68
N LEU A 13 -0.75 -7.42 82.69
CA LEU A 13 -0.29 -6.07 82.30
C LEU A 13 0.22 -5.94 80.85
N VAL A 14 -0.27 -6.77 79.92
CA VAL A 14 0.12 -6.68 78.49
C VAL A 14 -1.06 -6.40 77.54
N SER A 15 -2.29 -6.28 78.05
CA SER A 15 -3.49 -6.28 77.18
C SER A 15 -4.11 -4.91 76.87
N LEU A 16 -3.37 -3.79 76.94
CA LEU A 16 -3.97 -2.45 76.76
C LEU A 16 -3.40 -1.61 75.59
N VAL A 17 -2.63 -2.18 74.66
CA VAL A 17 -1.98 -1.40 73.57
C VAL A 17 -2.40 -1.79 72.13
N ALA A 18 -3.63 -2.28 71.90
CA ALA A 18 -4.03 -2.68 70.53
C ALA A 18 -5.44 -2.28 70.09
N CYS A 19 -6.13 -1.40 70.81
CA CYS A 19 -7.42 -0.90 70.37
C CYS A 19 -7.22 0.37 69.53
N VAL A 20 -6.92 0.20 68.25
CA VAL A 20 -7.26 1.27 67.29
C VAL A 20 -8.77 1.51 67.42
N SER A 21 -9.22 2.77 67.49
CA SER A 21 -10.65 3.01 67.69
C SER A 21 -11.46 2.36 66.55
N PRO A 22 -12.64 1.78 66.83
CA PRO A 22 -13.47 1.15 65.80
C PRO A 22 -13.72 2.07 64.59
N GLU A 23 -13.84 3.38 64.83
CA GLU A 23 -13.96 4.41 63.79
C GLU A 23 -12.71 4.51 62.91
N ARG A 24 -11.50 4.50 63.48
CA ARG A 24 -10.24 4.55 62.71
C ARG A 24 -10.03 3.28 61.89
N HIS A 25 -10.37 2.11 62.45
CA HIS A 25 -10.31 0.85 61.70
C HIS A 25 -11.26 0.87 60.51
N ARG A 26 -12.52 1.29 60.72
CA ARG A 26 -13.52 1.44 59.65
C ARG A 26 -13.06 2.45 58.59
N GLN A 27 -12.48 3.58 58.99
CA GLN A 27 -11.97 4.61 58.10
C GLN A 27 -10.82 4.09 57.21
N VAL A 28 -9.87 3.34 57.79
CA VAL A 28 -8.75 2.75 57.03
C VAL A 28 -9.23 1.66 56.09
N LEU A 29 -10.21 0.85 56.51
CA LEU A 29 -10.83 -0.16 55.64
C LEU A 29 -11.59 0.48 54.47
N SER A 30 -12.37 1.54 54.72
CA SER A 30 -13.08 2.25 53.64
C SER A 30 -12.11 2.94 52.68
N ALA A 31 -11.03 3.54 53.19
CA ALA A 31 -10.01 4.16 52.36
C ALA A 31 -9.24 3.13 51.52
N ASN A 32 -8.88 1.98 52.09
CA ASN A 32 -8.26 0.89 51.32
C ASN A 32 -9.18 0.35 50.24
N ARG A 33 -10.48 0.17 50.54
CA ARG A 33 -11.46 -0.25 49.53
C ARG A 33 -11.58 0.76 48.39
N ALA A 34 -11.69 2.05 48.72
CA ALA A 34 -11.73 3.11 47.71
C ALA A 34 -10.46 3.15 46.84
N LEU A 35 -9.28 2.98 47.45
CA LEU A 35 -8.01 2.89 46.72
C LEU A 35 -7.92 1.62 45.86
N GLN A 36 -8.47 0.49 46.33
CA GLN A 36 -8.53 -0.74 45.55
C GLN A 36 -9.46 -0.59 44.35
N GLU A 37 -10.62 0.06 44.52
CA GLU A 37 -11.54 0.38 43.44
C GLU A 37 -10.89 1.30 42.40
N GLU A 38 -10.24 2.39 42.83
CA GLU A 38 -9.52 3.30 41.93
C GLU A 38 -8.38 2.59 41.18
N ARG A 39 -7.65 1.70 41.86
CA ARG A 39 -6.61 0.88 41.23
C ARG A 39 -7.18 -0.08 40.19
N ASP A 40 -8.33 -0.66 40.44
CA ASP A 40 -8.97 -1.59 39.51
C ASP A 40 -9.57 -0.85 38.31
N ASP A 41 -10.15 0.32 38.52
CA ASP A 41 -10.62 1.19 37.43
C ASP A 41 -9.45 1.65 36.56
N MET A 42 -8.34 2.07 37.18
CA MET A 42 -7.14 2.46 36.44
C MET A 42 -6.56 1.29 35.64
N LYS A 43 -6.55 0.07 36.19
CA LYS A 43 -6.13 -1.13 35.44
C LYS A 43 -7.03 -1.39 34.24
N ARG A 44 -8.35 -1.23 34.38
CA ARG A 44 -9.29 -1.38 33.26
C ARG A 44 -9.04 -0.33 32.18
N PHE A 45 -8.80 0.92 32.57
CA PHE A 45 -8.49 2.00 31.64
C PHE A 45 -7.20 1.71 30.85
N VAL A 46 -6.13 1.27 31.53
CA VAL A 46 -4.88 0.88 30.86
C VAL A 46 -5.10 -0.29 29.91
N ALA A 47 -5.86 -1.30 30.32
CA ALA A 47 -6.19 -2.44 29.45
C ALA A 47 -6.98 -2.02 28.21
N GLN A 48 -7.96 -1.12 28.36
CA GLN A 48 -8.73 -0.56 27.26
C GLN A 48 -7.85 0.25 26.30
N ALA A 49 -7.01 1.15 26.84
CA ALA A 49 -6.10 1.96 26.03
C ALA A 49 -5.08 1.09 25.27
N GLN A 50 -4.57 0.02 25.89
CA GLN A 50 -3.69 -0.94 25.23
C GLN A 50 -4.41 -1.72 24.12
N GLN A 51 -5.66 -2.11 24.35
CA GLN A 51 -6.48 -2.78 23.34
C GLN A 51 -6.77 -1.86 22.15
N GLU A 52 -7.05 -0.59 22.40
CA GLU A 52 -7.28 0.41 21.35
C GLU A 52 -6.01 0.70 20.55
N ASN A 53 -4.86 0.83 21.21
CA ASN A 53 -3.57 0.95 20.54
C ASN A 53 -3.27 -0.27 19.66
N ALA A 54 -3.54 -1.48 20.15
CA ALA A 54 -3.37 -2.71 19.37
C ALA A 54 -4.30 -2.75 18.14
N ARG A 55 -5.56 -2.31 18.31
CA ARG A 55 -6.54 -2.22 17.23
C ARG A 55 -6.11 -1.20 16.16
N LEU A 56 -5.70 0.00 16.58
CA LEU A 56 -5.24 1.05 15.67
C LEU A 56 -3.97 0.62 14.93
N ALA A 57 -3.03 -0.05 15.60
CA ALA A 57 -1.84 -0.60 14.96
C ALA A 57 -2.20 -1.64 13.88
N GLN A 58 -3.18 -2.52 14.16
CA GLN A 58 -3.67 -3.50 13.18
C GLN A 58 -4.37 -2.84 12.00
N GLU A 59 -5.14 -1.77 12.24
CA GLU A 59 -5.82 -1.01 11.20
C GLU A 59 -4.83 -0.24 10.31
N LEU A 60 -3.77 0.32 10.90
CA LEU A 60 -2.64 0.89 10.17
C LEU A 60 -1.97 -0.16 9.29
N GLU A 61 -1.63 -1.34 9.81
CA GLU A 61 -1.00 -2.40 9.01
C GLU A 61 -1.92 -2.92 7.88
N ARG A 62 -3.25 -2.90 8.08
CA ARG A 62 -4.22 -3.23 7.02
C ARG A 62 -4.29 -2.16 5.91
N ILE A 63 -4.18 -0.88 6.27
CA ILE A 63 -4.36 0.24 5.33
C ILE A 63 -3.03 0.67 4.68
N ARG A 64 -1.90 0.51 5.37
CA ARG A 64 -0.55 0.82 4.91
C ARG A 64 -0.18 0.23 3.54
N PRO A 65 -0.48 -1.04 3.21
CA PRO A 65 -0.23 -1.56 1.86
C PRO A 65 -1.08 -0.84 0.81
N ARG A 66 -2.35 -0.52 1.09
CA ARG A 66 -3.23 0.22 0.15
C ARG A 66 -2.70 1.62 -0.17
N ILE A 67 -2.05 2.28 0.78
CA ILE A 67 -1.41 3.59 0.57
C ILE A 67 -0.13 3.43 -0.26
N LYS A 68 0.68 2.40 0.01
CA LYS A 68 1.85 2.08 -0.83
C LYS A 68 1.44 1.77 -2.26
N ASP A 69 0.38 0.99 -2.45
CA ASP A 69 -0.16 0.64 -3.76
C ASP A 69 -0.71 1.88 -4.48
N ALA A 70 -1.37 2.81 -3.79
CA ALA A 70 -1.86 4.05 -4.40
C ALA A 70 -0.70 4.98 -4.83
N ALA A 71 0.34 5.11 -3.98
CA ALA A 71 1.52 5.91 -4.30
C ALA A 71 2.37 5.28 -5.40
N GLU A 72 2.49 3.95 -5.41
CA GLU A 72 3.17 3.18 -6.44
C GLU A 72 2.39 3.24 -7.75
N LEU A 73 1.06 3.11 -7.72
CA LEU A 73 0.19 3.26 -8.88
C LEU A 73 0.28 4.66 -9.47
N GLU A 74 0.38 5.70 -8.64
CA GLU A 74 0.56 7.08 -9.11
C GLU A 74 1.95 7.31 -9.73
N ARG A 75 3.00 6.68 -9.18
CA ARG A 75 4.34 6.67 -9.79
C ARG A 75 4.34 5.95 -11.12
N GLN A 76 3.74 4.77 -11.19
CA GLN A 76 3.59 3.98 -12.41
C GLN A 76 2.79 4.75 -13.47
N LYS A 77 1.70 5.44 -13.09
CA LYS A 77 0.95 6.31 -14.00
C LYS A 77 1.81 7.43 -14.55
N LYS A 78 2.57 8.13 -13.71
CA LYS A 78 3.48 9.19 -14.14
C LYS A 78 4.61 8.67 -15.01
N GLU A 79 5.14 7.49 -14.72
CA GLU A 79 6.18 6.84 -15.52
C GLU A 79 5.63 6.42 -16.88
N VAL A 80 4.45 5.80 -16.93
CA VAL A 80 3.74 5.48 -18.18
C VAL A 80 3.43 6.76 -18.97
N GLU A 81 2.97 7.83 -18.32
CA GLU A 81 2.69 9.11 -18.96
C GLU A 81 3.97 9.80 -19.48
N ALA A 82 5.08 9.71 -18.74
CA ALA A 82 6.39 10.20 -19.16
C ALA A 82 6.95 9.38 -20.32
N ILE A 83 6.77 8.06 -20.33
CA ILE A 83 7.12 7.17 -21.44
C ILE A 83 6.27 7.52 -22.66
N LEU A 84 4.95 7.67 -22.52
CA LEU A 84 4.06 8.06 -23.62
C LEU A 84 4.42 9.44 -24.19
N THR A 85 4.77 10.38 -23.33
CA THR A 85 5.19 11.73 -23.73
C THR A 85 6.58 11.71 -24.36
N GLY A 86 7.48 10.88 -23.85
CA GLY A 86 8.80 10.61 -24.41
C GLY A 86 8.71 9.95 -25.78
N LEU A 87 7.78 9.02 -25.99
CA LEU A 87 7.48 8.42 -27.30
C LEU A 87 6.89 9.45 -28.27
N LYS A 88 6.01 10.34 -27.79
CA LYS A 88 5.51 11.49 -28.58
C LYS A 88 6.60 12.50 -28.94
N ARG A 89 7.69 12.60 -28.16
CA ARG A 89 8.81 13.52 -28.40
C ARG A 89 9.98 12.87 -29.14
N GLY A 90 10.19 11.57 -28.98
CA GLY A 90 11.31 10.79 -29.53
C GLY A 90 10.98 10.07 -30.84
N GLY A 91 9.70 9.93 -31.18
CA GLY A 91 9.24 9.65 -32.55
C GLY A 91 8.89 10.98 -33.22
N GLY A 92 9.83 11.54 -33.98
CA GLY A 92 9.68 12.83 -34.63
C GLY A 92 8.42 12.94 -35.49
N GLY A 93 7.60 13.95 -35.22
CA GLY A 93 6.41 14.27 -36.01
C GLY A 93 5.22 13.37 -35.69
N SER A 94 4.03 13.96 -35.70
CA SER A 94 2.77 13.19 -35.79
C SER A 94 2.96 12.09 -36.84
N LEU A 95 2.87 10.83 -36.42
CA LEU A 95 2.85 9.70 -37.35
C LEU A 95 1.82 10.00 -38.46
N PRO A 96 2.10 9.65 -39.72
CA PRO A 96 1.13 9.83 -40.78
C PRO A 96 -0.21 9.16 -40.41
N PRO A 97 -1.36 9.75 -40.79
CA PRO A 97 -2.66 9.15 -40.54
C PRO A 97 -2.71 7.69 -41.02
N GLY A 98 -3.23 6.79 -40.15
CA GLY A 98 -3.30 5.36 -40.43
C GLY A 98 -2.01 4.57 -40.12
N VAL A 99 -1.03 5.18 -39.44
CA VAL A 99 0.13 4.50 -38.84
C VAL A 99 0.01 4.46 -37.32
N LYS A 100 0.24 3.30 -36.70
CA LYS A 100 0.24 3.08 -35.25
C LYS A 100 1.52 2.40 -34.80
N THR A 101 1.98 2.73 -33.59
CA THR A 101 3.09 2.04 -32.92
C THR A 101 2.58 1.00 -31.94
N LEU A 102 3.24 -0.15 -31.88
CA LEU A 102 2.97 -1.24 -30.94
C LEU A 102 4.30 -1.72 -30.37
N SER A 103 4.39 -1.90 -29.05
CA SER A 103 5.54 -2.54 -28.42
C SER A 103 5.29 -4.04 -28.32
N THR A 104 6.19 -4.84 -28.87
CA THR A 104 6.15 -6.31 -28.79
C THR A 104 7.41 -6.83 -28.08
N THR A 105 7.44 -8.13 -27.75
CA THR A 105 8.64 -8.79 -27.22
C THR A 105 9.81 -8.80 -28.20
N GLU A 106 9.54 -8.61 -29.51
CA GLU A 106 10.55 -8.54 -30.56
C GLU A 106 11.04 -7.10 -30.84
N GLY A 107 10.41 -6.09 -30.23
CA GLY A 107 10.78 -4.68 -30.37
C GLY A 107 9.61 -3.78 -30.77
N LEU A 108 9.93 -2.66 -31.44
CA LEU A 108 8.94 -1.69 -31.89
C LEU A 108 8.32 -2.13 -33.23
N MET A 109 7.01 -2.30 -33.26
CA MET A 109 6.24 -2.59 -34.47
C MET A 109 5.47 -1.36 -34.95
N LEU A 110 5.59 -1.06 -36.25
CA LEU A 110 4.82 -0.03 -36.94
C LEU A 110 3.72 -0.69 -37.76
N ARG A 111 2.46 -0.51 -37.36
CA ARG A 111 1.30 -0.99 -38.11
C ARG A 111 0.80 0.11 -39.03
N VAL A 112 0.84 -0.13 -40.34
CA VAL A 112 0.29 0.75 -41.36
C VAL A 112 -0.99 0.14 -41.93
N GLU A 113 -2.07 0.92 -41.98
CA GLU A 113 -3.33 0.45 -42.57
C GLU A 113 -3.19 0.23 -44.08
N GLY A 114 -3.71 -0.89 -44.59
CA GLY A 114 -3.60 -1.26 -46.00
C GLY A 114 -4.13 -0.18 -46.95
N ARG A 115 -5.27 0.46 -46.61
CA ARG A 115 -5.88 1.56 -47.39
C ARG A 115 -5.00 2.81 -47.55
N VAL A 116 -3.99 2.98 -46.70
CA VAL A 116 -3.02 4.09 -46.80
C VAL A 116 -1.99 3.76 -47.89
N LEU A 117 -1.58 2.49 -47.96
CA LEU A 117 -0.52 2.03 -48.86
C LEU A 117 -1.06 1.62 -50.24
N PHE A 118 -2.25 1.04 -50.30
CA PHE A 118 -2.79 0.37 -51.46
C PHE A 118 -4.23 0.79 -51.73
N SER A 119 -4.62 0.80 -53.01
CA SER A 119 -6.03 0.76 -53.40
C SER A 119 -6.62 -0.63 -53.10
N SER A 120 -7.95 -0.72 -52.95
CA SER A 120 -8.62 -2.01 -52.71
C SER A 120 -8.25 -3.04 -53.79
N GLY A 121 -7.89 -4.25 -53.36
CA GLY A 121 -7.48 -5.36 -54.25
C GLY A 121 -6.15 -5.16 -54.99
N SER A 122 -5.37 -4.13 -54.66
CA SER A 122 -4.10 -3.82 -55.33
C SER A 122 -2.90 -4.14 -54.45
N THR A 123 -1.83 -4.62 -55.05
CA THR A 123 -0.49 -4.73 -54.42
C THR A 123 0.41 -3.55 -54.79
N LYS A 124 -0.03 -2.68 -55.70
CA LYS A 124 0.72 -1.51 -56.14
C LYS A 124 0.54 -0.38 -55.14
N LEU A 125 1.67 0.16 -54.66
CA LEU A 125 1.67 1.32 -53.77
C LEU A 125 1.04 2.53 -54.45
N SER A 126 0.11 3.18 -53.75
CA SER A 126 -0.42 4.49 -54.10
C SER A 126 0.66 5.56 -53.93
N GLN A 127 0.48 6.73 -54.55
CA GLN A 127 1.42 7.85 -54.37
C GLN A 127 1.50 8.30 -52.90
N SER A 128 0.35 8.41 -52.23
CA SER A 128 0.26 8.70 -50.80
C SER A 128 0.92 7.62 -49.94
N GLY A 129 0.82 6.35 -50.36
CA GLY A 129 1.48 5.23 -49.71
C GLY A 129 3.01 5.34 -49.77
N GLN A 130 3.55 5.66 -50.95
CA GLN A 130 4.99 5.91 -51.10
C GLN A 130 5.47 7.06 -50.22
N ASP A 131 4.73 8.17 -50.18
CA ASP A 131 5.11 9.35 -49.38
C ASP A 131 5.01 9.06 -47.87
N THR A 132 4.04 8.24 -47.45
CA THR A 132 3.95 7.72 -46.08
C THR A 132 5.16 6.88 -45.73
N LEU A 133 5.54 5.93 -46.59
CA LEU A 133 6.70 5.07 -46.36
C LEU A 133 8.01 5.87 -46.30
N LYS A 134 8.19 6.89 -47.15
CA LYS A 134 9.37 7.78 -47.10
C LYS A 134 9.51 8.46 -45.73
N ARG A 135 8.42 8.99 -45.19
CA ARG A 135 8.44 9.62 -43.85
C ARG A 135 8.78 8.62 -42.76
N LEU A 136 8.27 7.39 -42.86
CA LEU A 136 8.60 6.34 -41.90
C LEU A 136 10.07 5.94 -41.99
N VAL A 137 10.63 5.83 -43.21
CA VAL A 137 12.06 5.60 -43.43
C VAL A 137 12.89 6.69 -42.76
N ASP A 138 12.52 7.97 -42.92
CA ASP A 138 13.21 9.07 -42.26
C ASP A 138 13.16 8.98 -40.73
N THR A 139 12.09 8.44 -40.15
CA THR A 139 11.97 8.21 -38.70
C THR A 139 12.86 7.07 -38.19
N ILE A 140 13.04 6.00 -38.98
CA ILE A 140 13.73 4.78 -38.52
C ILE A 140 15.15 4.64 -39.06
N ARG A 141 15.61 5.54 -39.94
CA ARG A 141 16.93 5.43 -40.61
C ARG A 141 18.13 5.39 -39.66
N ASP A 142 18.01 6.02 -38.49
CA ASP A 142 19.08 6.07 -37.48
C ASP A 142 19.04 4.86 -36.53
N HIS A 143 18.07 3.94 -36.72
CA HIS A 143 17.97 2.73 -35.93
C HIS A 143 19.00 1.68 -36.37
N THR A 144 19.71 1.09 -35.41
CA THR A 144 20.78 0.10 -35.66
C THR A 144 20.30 -1.35 -35.68
N GLY A 145 19.03 -1.61 -35.36
CA GLY A 145 18.44 -2.95 -35.37
C GLY A 145 17.99 -3.41 -36.75
N GLN A 146 17.58 -4.68 -36.84
CA GLN A 146 17.04 -5.25 -38.08
C GLN A 146 15.60 -4.76 -38.33
N VAL A 147 15.31 -4.42 -39.59
CA VAL A 147 13.96 -4.04 -40.02
C VAL A 147 13.34 -5.20 -40.80
N ARG A 148 12.16 -5.65 -40.35
CA ARG A 148 11.35 -6.68 -41.02
C ARG A 148 10.03 -6.09 -41.49
N VAL A 149 9.65 -6.38 -42.73
CA VAL A 149 8.35 -6.00 -43.32
C VAL A 149 7.49 -7.25 -43.46
N ALA A 150 6.26 -7.21 -42.94
CA ALA A 150 5.30 -8.30 -43.04
C ALA A 150 3.96 -7.77 -43.60
N GLY A 151 3.40 -8.50 -44.56
CA GLY A 151 2.06 -8.25 -45.09
C GLY A 151 1.02 -9.17 -44.45
N HIS A 152 -0.20 -8.67 -44.28
CA HIS A 152 -1.34 -9.44 -43.79
C HIS A 152 -2.53 -9.18 -44.71
N THR A 153 -3.30 -10.22 -45.01
CA THR A 153 -4.62 -10.14 -45.64
C THR A 153 -5.69 -10.49 -44.61
N ASP A 154 -6.94 -10.22 -44.93
CA ASP A 154 -8.07 -10.87 -44.25
C ASP A 154 -8.21 -12.31 -44.75
N ASP A 155 -9.22 -13.00 -44.21
CA ASP A 155 -9.56 -14.38 -44.51
C ASP A 155 -10.71 -14.47 -45.54
N ASP A 156 -11.10 -13.35 -46.17
CA ASP A 156 -12.19 -13.30 -47.15
C ASP A 156 -11.73 -13.95 -48.47
N PRO A 157 -12.44 -14.98 -48.98
CA PRO A 157 -12.07 -15.62 -50.23
C PRO A 157 -12.28 -14.69 -51.43
N ILE A 158 -11.35 -14.77 -52.39
CA ILE A 158 -11.31 -14.00 -53.64
C ILE A 158 -12.21 -14.63 -54.71
#